data_AF-A0AAP0X320-F1
#
_entry.id   AF-A0AAP0X320-F1
#
_cell.length_a   1.000
_cell.length_b   1.000
_cell.length_c   1.000
_cell.angle_alpha   90.00
_cell.angle_beta   90.00
_cell.angle_gamma   90.00
#
_symmetry.space_group_name_H-M   'P 1'
#
loop_
_entity.id
_entity.type
_entity.pdbx_description
1 polymer ?
#
loop_
_entity_poly.entity_id
_entity_poly.type
_entity_poly.pdbx_seq_one_letter_code
_entity_poly.pdbx_strand_id
1 'polypeptide(L)'
;MQFLVYKLDFNEEKWIVVDSLGDGCLFIGENHSLSLSAQDAPHCKENSIYFFDLQLRDSYIYGQLELDVFNLEDQIIKSIHHYNFWRSKPEPKPVWVVPNPW
;
A
#
# COMPACT_ATOMS: atom_id res chain seq x y z
N MET A 1 8.73 -2.49 10.42
CA MET A 1 7.26 -2.35 10.30
C MET A 1 6.68 -3.74 10.05
N GLN A 2 5.52 -4.06 10.63
CA GLN A 2 4.87 -5.37 10.47
C GLN A 2 3.38 -5.13 10.20
N PHE A 3 2.80 -5.87 9.25
CA PHE A 3 1.37 -5.80 8.95
C PHE A 3 0.64 -6.96 9.62
N LEU A 4 -0.45 -6.64 10.34
CA LEU A 4 -1.45 -7.60 10.78
C LEU A 4 -2.69 -7.40 9.92
N VAL A 5 -3.04 -8.40 9.13
CA VAL A 5 -4.12 -8.32 8.17
C VAL A 5 -5.33 -9.06 8.71
N TYR A 6 -6.50 -8.41 8.63
CA TYR A 6 -7.76 -8.97 9.07
C TYR A 6 -8.77 -8.96 7.94
N LYS A 7 -9.59 -10.00 7.89
CA LYS A 7 -10.77 -10.08 7.02
C LYS A 7 -12.02 -10.12 7.89
N LEU A 8 -13.04 -9.36 7.52
CA LEU A 8 -14.35 -9.45 8.17
C LEU A 8 -15.06 -10.71 7.66
N ASP A 9 -15.33 -11.64 8.56
CA ASP A 9 -16.23 -12.76 8.31
C ASP A 9 -17.67 -12.26 8.55
N PHE A 10 -18.46 -12.16 7.48
CA PHE A 10 -19.84 -11.70 7.56
C PHE A 10 -20.80 -12.74 8.16
N ASN A 11 -20.43 -14.02 8.16
CA ASN A 11 -21.28 -15.06 8.76
C ASN A 11 -21.19 -15.02 10.28
N GLU A 12 -19.97 -14.84 10.79
CA GLU A 12 -19.68 -14.81 12.22
C GLU A 12 -19.58 -13.37 12.78
N GLU A 13 -19.74 -12.35 11.93
CA GLU A 13 -19.62 -10.92 12.26
C GLU A 13 -18.34 -10.55 13.02
N LYS A 14 -17.23 -11.24 12.70
CA LYS A 14 -15.95 -11.11 13.41
C LYS A 14 -14.79 -10.82 12.47
N TRP A 15 -13.81 -10.07 12.96
CA TRP A 15 -12.53 -9.89 12.27
C TRP A 15 -11.63 -11.10 12.55
N ILE A 16 -11.23 -11.81 11.50
CA ILE A 16 -10.29 -12.92 11.58
C ILE A 16 -8.93 -12.49 11.03
N VAL A 17 -7.85 -12.92 11.70
CA VAL A 17 -6.49 -12.73 11.19
C VAL A 17 -6.32 -13.60 9.95
N VAL A 18 -5.73 -13.05 8.90
CA VAL A 18 -5.35 -13.78 7.69
C VAL A 18 -3.86 -13.65 7.44
N ASP A 19 -3.26 -14.73 6.97
CA ASP A 19 -1.86 -14.83 6.56
C ASP A 19 -1.68 -14.71 5.04
N SER A 20 -2.78 -14.67 4.30
CA SER A 20 -2.78 -14.50 2.84
C SER A 20 -3.97 -13.68 2.35
N LEU A 21 -3.73 -12.87 1.32
CA LEU A 21 -4.74 -12.21 0.50
C LEU A 21 -5.12 -13.04 -0.74
N GLY A 22 -4.50 -14.21 -0.94
CA GLY A 22 -4.64 -15.00 -2.17
C GLY A 22 -4.14 -14.23 -3.39
N ASP A 23 -4.98 -14.12 -4.42
CA ASP A 23 -4.73 -13.33 -5.62
C ASP A 23 -4.86 -11.81 -5.39
N GLY A 24 -5.21 -11.37 -4.17
CA GLY A 24 -5.45 -9.97 -3.85
C GLY A 24 -4.19 -9.12 -3.72
N CYS A 25 -4.31 -7.87 -4.17
CA CYS A 25 -3.38 -6.77 -3.95
C CYS A 25 -4.10 -5.64 -3.20
N LEU A 26 -3.59 -5.26 -2.03
CA LEU A 26 -4.09 -4.11 -1.27
C LEU A 26 -3.21 -2.88 -1.52
N PHE A 27 -3.82 -1.72 -1.66
CA PHE A 27 -3.11 -0.45 -1.79
C PHE A 27 -3.61 0.49 -0.71
N ILE A 28 -2.69 0.94 0.15
CA ILE A 28 -2.99 1.78 1.30
C ILE A 28 -2.47 3.18 1.01
N GLY A 29 -3.40 4.12 0.91
CA GLY A 29 -3.13 5.55 0.84
C GLY A 29 -3.61 6.25 2.10
N GLU A 30 -3.22 7.50 2.28
CA GLU A 30 -3.59 8.25 3.47
C GLU A 30 -5.11 8.55 3.55
N ASN A 31 -5.74 8.81 2.40
CA ASN A 31 -7.15 9.21 2.33
C ASN A 31 -8.08 8.10 1.81
N HIS A 32 -7.54 7.11 1.12
CA HIS A 32 -8.31 6.01 0.52
C HIS A 32 -7.43 4.79 0.44
N SER A 33 -8.07 3.63 0.50
CA SER A 33 -7.45 2.34 0.21
C SER A 33 -8.26 1.65 -0.86
N LEU A 34 -7.62 0.76 -1.61
CA LEU A 34 -8.30 -0.05 -2.61
C LEU A 34 -7.73 -1.47 -2.62
N SER A 35 -8.55 -2.39 -3.12
CA SER A 35 -8.22 -3.81 -3.26
C SER A 35 -8.50 -4.21 -4.69
N LEU A 36 -7.55 -4.89 -5.33
CA LEU A 36 -7.67 -5.42 -6.69
C LEU A 36 -7.24 -6.88 -6.71
N SER A 37 -7.70 -7.64 -7.71
CA SER A 37 -7.05 -8.90 -8.06
C SER A 37 -5.72 -8.59 -8.77
N ALA A 38 -4.67 -9.36 -8.48
CA ALA A 38 -3.42 -9.33 -9.24
C ALA A 38 -3.63 -9.71 -10.71
N GLN A 39 -4.71 -10.42 -11.02
CA GLN A 39 -5.09 -10.73 -12.40
C GLN A 39 -5.52 -9.47 -13.18
N ASP A 40 -6.18 -8.53 -12.49
CA ASP A 40 -6.59 -7.24 -13.05
C ASP A 40 -5.46 -6.19 -13.01
N ALA A 41 -4.38 -6.48 -12.28
CA ALA A 41 -3.19 -5.63 -12.15
C ALA A 41 -1.92 -6.44 -12.45
N PRO A 42 -1.61 -6.72 -13.74
CA PRO A 42 -0.54 -7.66 -14.14
C PRO A 42 0.86 -7.30 -13.66
N HIS A 43 1.08 -6.04 -13.29
CA HIS A 43 2.36 -5.53 -12.77
C HIS A 43 2.45 -5.59 -11.24
N CYS A 44 1.37 -6.00 -10.57
CA CYS A 44 1.31 -6.18 -9.14
C CYS A 44 1.52 -7.64 -8.78
N LYS A 45 2.21 -7.87 -7.67
CA LYS A 45 2.41 -9.19 -7.09
C LYS A 45 1.19 -9.52 -6.24
N GLU A 46 0.65 -10.72 -6.40
CA GLU A 46 -0.38 -11.24 -5.51
C GLU A 46 0.11 -11.32 -4.06
N ASN A 47 -0.83 -11.46 -3.14
CA ASN A 47 -0.55 -11.56 -1.72
C ASN A 47 0.30 -10.41 -1.17
N SER A 48 0.09 -9.20 -1.69
CA SER A 48 0.90 -8.03 -1.37
C SER A 48 0.10 -6.78 -1.00
N ILE A 49 0.74 -5.94 -0.17
CA ILE A 49 0.26 -4.64 0.27
C ILE A 49 1.22 -3.58 -0.26
N TYR A 50 0.70 -2.64 -1.03
CA TYR A 50 1.41 -1.49 -1.56
C TYR A 50 1.08 -0.26 -0.71
N PHE A 51 2.09 0.47 -0.27
CA PHE A 51 1.89 1.66 0.56
C PHE A 51 3.00 2.68 0.32
N PHE A 52 2.71 3.92 0.65
CA PHE A 52 3.71 4.98 0.61
C PHE A 52 4.29 5.20 2.01
N ASP A 53 5.61 5.07 2.16
CA ASP A 53 6.35 5.49 3.36
C ASP A 53 6.89 6.91 3.14
N LEU A 54 6.51 7.84 4.02
CA LEU A 54 6.95 9.23 3.96
C LEU A 54 7.97 9.49 5.07
N GLN A 55 9.23 9.67 4.67
CA GLN A 55 10.31 10.03 5.57
C GLN A 55 10.65 11.52 5.44
N LEU A 56 10.45 12.25 6.53
CA LEU A 56 10.86 13.65 6.64
C LEU A 56 12.28 13.72 7.19
N ARG A 57 13.19 14.44 6.51
CA ARG A 57 14.56 14.67 7.00
C ARG A 57 14.68 16.01 7.74
N ASP A 58 15.78 16.14 8.50
CA ASP A 58 16.12 17.09 9.58
C ASP A 58 15.85 18.59 9.40
N SER A 59 15.30 19.03 8.27
CA SER A 59 15.00 20.44 8.01
C SER A 59 13.56 20.70 7.56
N TYR A 60 12.69 19.68 7.46
CA TYR A 60 11.29 19.76 6.97
C TYR A 60 11.13 20.41 5.58
N ILE A 61 12.22 20.78 4.91
CA ILE A 61 12.29 21.32 3.55
C ILE A 61 12.56 20.23 2.52
N TYR A 62 13.04 19.07 2.95
CA TYR A 62 13.31 17.91 2.10
C TYR A 62 12.60 16.68 2.65
N GLY A 63 11.85 16.01 1.79
CA GLY A 63 11.15 14.77 2.08
C GLY A 63 11.54 13.70 1.08
N GLN A 64 11.46 12.45 1.52
CA GLN A 64 11.56 11.28 0.68
C GLN A 64 10.27 10.49 0.81
N LEU A 65 9.67 10.19 -0.32
CA LEU A 65 8.53 9.30 -0.43
C LEU A 65 9.00 8.00 -1.04
N GLU A 66 8.78 6.89 -0.36
CA GLU A 66 9.08 5.55 -0.84
C GLU A 66 7.77 4.83 -1.15
N LEU A 67 7.70 4.23 -2.33
CA LEU A 67 6.66 3.26 -2.65
C LEU A 67 7.19 1.89 -2.29
N ASP A 68 6.57 1.30 -1.29
CA ASP A 68 6.95 0.02 -0.72
C ASP A 68 5.90 -1.03 -0.99
N VAL A 69 6.36 -2.27 -1.12
CA VAL A 69 5.52 -3.46 -1.18
C VAL A 69 5.89 -4.40 -0.04
N PHE A 70 4.89 -4.80 0.73
CA PHE A 70 4.98 -5.89 1.70
C PHE A 70 4.28 -7.11 1.12
N ASN A 71 4.95 -8.26 1.07
CA ASN A 71 4.31 -9.50 0.66
C ASN A 71 4.10 -10.39 1.90
N LEU A 72 2.89 -10.93 2.06
CA LEU A 72 2.55 -11.68 3.28
C LEU A 72 3.22 -13.06 3.33
N GLU A 73 3.60 -13.63 2.18
CA GLU A 73 4.25 -14.94 2.11
C GLU A 73 5.69 -14.87 2.64
N ASP A 74 6.50 -13.94 2.12
CA ASP A 74 7.88 -13.76 2.57
C ASP A 74 8.01 -12.85 3.81
N GLN A 75 6.97 -12.09 4.13
CA GLN A 75 6.93 -11.06 5.18
C GLN A 75 8.06 -10.01 5.03
N ILE A 76 8.48 -9.73 3.79
CA ILE A 76 9.53 -8.78 3.49
C ILE A 76 8.90 -7.50 2.93
N ILE A 77 9.41 -6.36 3.39
CA ILE A 77 9.17 -5.04 2.79
C ILE A 77 10.25 -4.80 1.74
N LYS A 78 9.85 -4.44 0.52
CA LYS A 78 10.74 -4.04 -0.57
C LYS A 78 10.32 -2.67 -1.09
N SER A 79 11.24 -1.72 -1.10
CA SER A 79 11.02 -0.46 -1.81
C SER A 79 11.15 -0.68 -3.30
N ILE A 80 10.12 -0.30 -4.04
CA ILE A 80 10.07 -0.44 -5.50
C ILE A 80 10.23 0.90 -6.21
N HIS A 81 9.98 2.01 -5.53
CA HIS A 81 10.26 3.35 -6.05
C HIS A 81 10.60 4.31 -4.92
N HIS A 82 11.41 5.34 -5.21
CA HIS A 82 11.64 6.44 -4.29
C HIS A 82 11.55 7.76 -5.04
N TYR A 83 10.98 8.76 -4.37
CA TYR A 83 10.84 10.11 -4.88
C TYR A 83 11.32 11.11 -3.84
N ASN A 84 12.30 11.91 -4.21
CA ASN A 84 12.82 12.97 -3.35
C ASN A 84 12.18 14.29 -3.74
N PHE A 85 11.70 15.05 -2.76
CA PHE A 85 10.99 16.29 -3.02
C PHE A 85 11.34 17.40 -2.02
N TRP A 86 11.24 18.64 -2.50
CA TRP A 86 11.36 19.83 -1.68
C TRP A 86 9.97 20.27 -1.21
N ARG A 87 9.78 20.37 0.11
CA ARG A 87 8.49 20.69 0.72
C ARG A 87 8.01 22.13 0.46
N SER A 88 8.82 22.97 -0.19
CA SER A 88 8.44 24.33 -0.58
C SER A 88 7.31 24.38 -1.60
N LYS A 89 6.89 23.24 -2.15
CA LYS A 89 5.64 23.09 -2.90
C LYS A 89 4.71 22.11 -2.17
N PRO A 90 3.43 22.46 -1.95
CA PRO A 90 2.44 21.49 -1.53
C PRO A 90 2.18 20.55 -2.72
N GLU A 91 2.98 19.50 -2.85
CA GLU A 91 2.63 18.41 -3.76
C GLU A 91 1.42 17.66 -3.17
N PRO A 92 0.44 17.28 -4.00
CA PRO A 92 -0.67 16.47 -3.52
C PRO A 92 -0.12 15.19 -2.92
N LYS A 93 -0.69 14.77 -1.79
CA LYS A 93 -0.37 13.49 -1.19
C LYS A 93 -0.61 12.38 -2.23
N PRO A 94 0.24 11.35 -2.26
CA PRO A 94 0.12 10.28 -3.24
C PRO A 94 -1.27 9.68 -3.22
N VAL A 95 -1.83 9.48 -4.41
CA VAL A 95 -3.16 8.96 -4.61
C VAL A 95 -3.09 7.72 -5.49
N TRP A 96 -3.80 6.67 -5.11
CA TRP A 96 -4.00 5.51 -5.94
C TRP A 96 -5.13 5.80 -6.93
N VAL A 97 -4.84 5.61 -8.21
CA VAL A 97 -5.82 5.78 -9.28
C VAL A 97 -6.04 4.44 -9.93
N VAL A 98 -7.30 4.04 -10.04
CA VAL A 98 -7.71 2.85 -10.78
C VAL A 98 -8.62 3.26 -11.93
N PRO A 99 -8.57 2.55 -13.08
CA PRO A 99 -9.54 2.75 -14.14
C PRO A 99 -10.96 2.61 -13.58
N ASN A 100 -11.90 3.37 -14.14
CA ASN A 100 -13.31 3.24 -13.77
C ASN A 100 -13.75 1.79 -14.07
N PRO A 101 -14.28 1.03 -13.09
CA PRO A 101 -14.75 -0.33 -13.33
C PRO A 101 -16.10 -0.39 -14.06
N TRP A 102 -16.59 0.74 -14.59
CA TRP A 102 -17.87 0.92 -15.28
C TRP A 102 -17.69 1.56 -16.65
#